data_AF-A0A4P0Y504-F1
#
_entry.id   AF-A0A4P0Y504-F1
#
_cell.length_a   1.000
_cell.length_b   1.000
_cell.length_c   1.000
_cell.angle_alpha   90.00
_cell.angle_beta   90.00
_cell.angle_gamma   90.00
#
_symmetry.space_group_name_H-M   'P 1'
#
loop_
_entity.id
_entity.type
_entity.pdbx_description
1 polymer ?
#
loop_
_entity_poly.entity_id
_entity_poly.type
_entity_poly.pdbx_seq_one_letter_code
_entity_poly.pdbx_strand_id
1 'polypeptide(L)'
;MRLLSEFADKLPAELNAALHAEATPEVRREQVAALRQALAGVAGAEELLTDADALVEKSVWLIGGDGWAYDIGFGGLDHVLSLTENVNILVLDTQCYSNTGGQASKATPLGAVTKFGEHGKRKARKDLGVSMMMYGHVYVAQISLGAQLNQTVKAIQEAEAYPGHR
;
A
#
# COMPACT_ATOMS: atom_id res chain seq x y z
N MET A 1 11.00 -11.86 -16.06
CA MET A 1 12.40 -12.37 -16.11
C MET A 1 12.68 -13.22 -17.36
N ARG A 2 11.84 -14.21 -17.72
CA ARG A 2 12.06 -15.07 -18.92
C ARG A 2 12.21 -14.28 -20.24
N LEU A 3 11.32 -13.30 -20.49
CA LEU A 3 11.38 -12.49 -21.70
C LEU A 3 12.63 -11.59 -21.74
N LEU A 4 13.07 -11.05 -20.60
CA LEU A 4 14.33 -10.27 -20.52
C LEU A 4 15.54 -11.12 -20.93
N SER A 5 15.61 -12.37 -20.47
CA SER A 5 16.71 -13.27 -20.84
C SER A 5 16.72 -13.66 -22.32
N GLU A 6 15.57 -13.70 -22.99
CA GLU A 6 15.48 -14.03 -24.42
C GLU A 6 16.03 -12.92 -25.34
N PHE A 7 16.04 -11.68 -24.87
CA PHE A 7 16.54 -10.52 -25.62
C PHE A 7 17.87 -9.98 -25.07
N ALA A 8 18.50 -10.67 -24.12
CA ALA A 8 19.75 -10.25 -23.47
C ALA A 8 20.87 -9.93 -24.49
N ASP A 9 21.01 -10.74 -25.54
CA ASP A 9 22.03 -10.57 -26.59
C ASP A 9 21.81 -9.34 -27.48
N LYS A 10 20.59 -8.79 -27.46
CA LYS A 10 20.19 -7.62 -28.25
C LYS A 10 20.20 -6.33 -27.45
N LEU A 11 20.54 -6.40 -26.16
CA LEU A 11 20.61 -5.26 -25.26
C LEU A 11 22.08 -4.85 -25.01
N PRO A 12 22.34 -3.56 -24.78
CA PRO A 12 23.63 -3.14 -24.23
C PRO A 12 23.90 -3.87 -22.91
N ALA A 13 25.12 -4.41 -22.74
CA ALA A 13 25.48 -5.20 -21.55
C ALA A 13 25.25 -4.44 -20.24
N GLU A 14 25.52 -3.14 -20.24
CA GLU A 14 25.29 -2.25 -19.09
C GLU A 14 23.80 -2.13 -18.73
N LEU A 15 22.94 -1.98 -19.74
CA LEU A 15 21.49 -1.89 -19.54
C LEU A 15 20.91 -3.21 -19.03
N ASN A 16 21.38 -4.34 -19.58
CA ASN A 16 20.95 -5.66 -19.12
C ASN A 16 21.35 -5.90 -17.65
N ALA A 17 22.59 -5.59 -17.28
CA ALA A 17 23.04 -5.67 -15.90
C ALA A 17 22.23 -4.74 -14.97
N ALA A 18 21.95 -3.51 -15.41
CA ALA A 18 21.18 -2.54 -14.63
C ALA A 18 19.72 -2.96 -14.40
N LEU A 19 19.08 -3.63 -15.37
CA LEU A 19 17.72 -4.16 -15.24
C LEU A 19 17.61 -5.34 -14.26
N HIS A 20 18.71 -6.04 -13.99
CA HIS A 20 18.78 -7.12 -13.01
C HIS A 20 19.19 -6.66 -11.60
N ALA A 21 19.72 -5.44 -11.46
CA ALA A 21 20.06 -4.85 -10.17
C ALA A 21 18.83 -4.26 -9.47
N GLU A 22 18.92 -4.01 -8.16
CA GLU A 22 17.95 -3.17 -7.45
C GLU A 22 18.06 -1.72 -7.92
N ALA A 23 16.92 -1.06 -8.11
CA ALA A 23 16.84 0.33 -8.55
C ALA A 23 15.55 0.95 -8.03
N THR A 24 15.57 2.26 -7.77
CA THR A 24 14.35 2.97 -7.41
C THR A 24 13.37 2.98 -8.60
N PRO A 25 12.06 3.16 -8.37
CA PRO A 25 11.07 3.22 -9.44
C PRO A 25 11.39 4.28 -10.51
N GLU A 26 11.99 5.41 -10.12
CA GLU A 26 12.40 6.48 -11.03
C GLU A 26 13.49 6.00 -12.00
N VAL A 27 14.57 5.44 -11.45
CA VAL A 27 15.69 4.90 -12.25
C VAL A 27 15.19 3.76 -13.14
N ARG A 28 14.30 2.91 -12.61
CA ARG A 28 13.71 1.81 -13.38
C ARG A 28 12.89 2.30 -14.57
N ARG A 29 12.16 3.41 -14.44
CA ARG A 29 11.42 4.01 -15.58
C ARG A 29 12.36 4.50 -16.67
N GLU A 30 13.50 5.08 -16.32
CA GLU A 30 14.53 5.47 -17.28
C GLU A 30 15.12 4.26 -18.00
N GLN A 31 15.42 3.19 -17.26
CA GLN A 31 15.90 1.93 -17.84
C GLN A 31 14.85 1.28 -18.77
N VAL A 32 13.57 1.32 -18.40
CA VAL A 32 12.46 0.84 -19.26
C VAL A 32 12.35 1.70 -20.52
N ALA A 33 12.53 3.02 -20.45
CA ALA A 33 12.56 3.87 -21.63
C ALA A 33 13.75 3.52 -22.55
N ALA A 34 14.93 3.28 -21.98
CA ALA A 34 16.11 2.83 -22.74
C ALA A 34 15.90 1.44 -23.36
N LEU A 35 15.26 0.51 -22.64
CA LEU A 35 14.87 -0.81 -23.14
C LEU A 35 13.94 -0.69 -24.35
N ARG A 36 12.94 0.20 -24.28
CA ARG A 36 12.00 0.46 -25.39
C ARG A 36 12.70 1.00 -26.62
N GLN A 37 13.71 1.87 -26.44
CA GLN A 37 14.52 2.38 -27.55
C GLN A 37 15.42 1.30 -28.16
N ALA A 38 16.08 0.50 -27.32
CA ALA A 38 17.01 -0.55 -27.77
C ALA A 38 16.30 -1.67 -28.55
N LEU A 39 15.06 -2.00 -28.19
CA LEU A 39 14.26 -3.04 -28.82
C LEU A 39 13.29 -2.52 -29.88
N ALA A 40 13.33 -1.23 -30.21
CA ALA A 40 12.46 -0.65 -31.24
C ALA A 40 12.72 -1.32 -32.61
N GLY A 41 11.69 -1.96 -33.17
CA GLY A 41 11.80 -2.66 -34.46
C GLY A 41 12.44 -4.04 -34.41
N VAL A 42 12.73 -4.58 -33.22
CA VAL A 42 13.20 -5.96 -33.06
C VAL A 42 12.01 -6.92 -33.16
N ALA A 43 12.05 -7.80 -34.16
CA ALA A 43 11.02 -8.83 -34.33
C ALA A 43 10.90 -9.72 -33.09
N GLY A 44 9.66 -9.90 -32.61
CA GLY A 44 9.33 -10.72 -31.43
C GLY A 44 9.43 -10.00 -30.08
N ALA A 45 9.94 -8.75 -30.03
CA ALA A 45 10.07 -8.00 -28.77
C ALA A 45 8.76 -7.35 -28.29
N GLU A 46 7.67 -7.46 -29.06
CA GLU A 46 6.38 -6.80 -28.80
C GLU A 46 5.78 -7.16 -27.44
N GLU A 47 5.87 -8.43 -27.04
CA GLU A 47 5.39 -8.92 -25.74
C GLU A 47 6.19 -8.28 -24.59
N LEU A 48 7.54 -8.31 -24.69
CA LEU A 48 8.41 -7.68 -23.70
C LEU A 48 8.18 -6.17 -23.60
N LEU A 49 7.98 -5.49 -24.73
CA LEU A 49 7.69 -4.06 -24.77
C LEU A 49 6.31 -3.73 -24.18
N THR A 50 5.33 -4.61 -24.34
CA THR A 50 4.01 -4.44 -23.74
C THR A 50 4.09 -4.55 -22.21
N ASP A 51 4.84 -5.52 -21.71
CA ASP A 51 4.95 -5.81 -20.28
C ASP A 51 6.10 -5.07 -19.58
N ALA A 52 6.90 -4.27 -20.29
CA ALA A 52 8.10 -3.62 -19.74
C ALA A 52 7.80 -2.73 -18.52
N ASP A 53 6.59 -2.16 -18.43
CA ASP A 53 6.18 -1.34 -17.28
C ASP A 53 5.99 -2.16 -15.99
N ALA A 54 5.87 -3.49 -16.10
CA ALA A 54 5.86 -4.38 -14.95
C ALA A 54 7.24 -4.53 -14.29
N LEU A 55 8.32 -4.07 -14.93
CA LEU A 55 9.65 -4.02 -14.33
C LEU A 55 9.77 -2.89 -13.31
N VAL A 56 8.90 -1.89 -13.37
CA VAL A 56 8.82 -0.81 -12.39
C VAL A 56 8.05 -1.32 -11.18
N GLU A 57 8.69 -1.26 -10.00
CA GLU A 57 8.03 -1.60 -8.75
C GLU A 57 6.81 -0.69 -8.54
N LYS A 58 5.71 -1.29 -8.06
CA LYS A 58 4.43 -0.61 -7.87
C LYS A 58 4.13 -0.51 -6.38
N SER A 59 3.79 0.69 -5.92
CA SER A 59 3.29 0.91 -4.58
C SER A 59 1.79 0.58 -4.54
N VAL A 60 1.42 -0.48 -3.81
CA VAL A 60 0.03 -0.92 -3.67
C VAL A 60 -0.60 -0.31 -2.42
N TRP A 61 -1.73 0.39 -2.58
CA TRP A 61 -2.44 1.07 -1.50
C TRP A 61 -3.87 0.56 -1.36
N LEU A 62 -4.24 0.16 -0.15
CA LEU A 62 -5.60 -0.14 0.24
C LEU A 62 -6.13 1.03 1.06
N ILE A 63 -7.08 1.78 0.51
CA ILE A 63 -7.63 2.98 1.15
C ILE A 63 -9.09 2.72 1.49
N GLY A 64 -9.48 2.95 2.75
CA GLY A 64 -10.86 2.79 3.18
C GLY A 64 -11.17 3.47 4.51
N GLY A 65 -12.45 3.54 4.85
CA GLY A 65 -12.91 4.14 6.11
C GLY A 65 -12.88 3.19 7.30
N ASP A 66 -13.17 3.70 8.49
CA ASP A 66 -13.23 2.90 9.73
C ASP A 66 -14.24 1.76 9.65
N GLY A 67 -15.36 1.95 8.97
CA GLY A 67 -16.35 0.88 8.77
C GLY A 67 -15.82 -0.35 8.04
N TRP A 68 -14.96 -0.15 7.03
CA TRP A 68 -14.32 -1.26 6.31
C TRP A 68 -13.27 -1.93 7.19
N ALA A 69 -12.35 -1.15 7.76
CA ALA A 69 -11.22 -1.70 8.49
C ALA A 69 -11.59 -2.34 9.84
N TYR A 70 -12.59 -1.82 10.56
CA TYR A 70 -12.93 -2.27 11.91
C TYR A 70 -14.06 -3.30 11.96
N ASP A 71 -14.91 -3.35 10.93
CA ASP A 71 -16.08 -4.24 10.90
C ASP A 71 -15.99 -5.28 9.78
N ILE A 72 -16.53 -4.98 8.60
CA ILE A 72 -16.78 -5.98 7.56
C ILE A 72 -15.49 -6.47 6.88
N GLY A 73 -14.50 -5.60 6.72
CA GLY A 73 -13.23 -5.88 6.08
C GLY A 73 -12.15 -6.37 7.05
N PHE A 74 -12.41 -6.39 8.36
CA PHE A 74 -11.38 -6.72 9.36
C PHE A 74 -10.78 -8.11 9.14
N GLY A 75 -11.59 -9.13 8.83
CA GLY A 75 -11.08 -10.49 8.61
C GLY A 75 -10.17 -10.61 7.39
N GLY A 76 -10.45 -9.85 6.32
CA GLY A 76 -9.57 -9.80 5.15
C GLY A 76 -8.30 -9.00 5.42
N LEU A 77 -8.42 -7.89 6.15
CA LEU A 77 -7.30 -7.05 6.56
C LEU A 77 -6.31 -7.82 7.46
N ASP A 78 -6.83 -8.53 8.45
CA ASP A 78 -6.08 -9.41 9.36
C ASP A 78 -5.31 -10.49 8.58
N HIS A 79 -5.97 -11.11 7.60
CA HIS A 79 -5.31 -12.10 6.75
C HIS A 79 -4.22 -11.48 5.88
N VAL A 80 -4.49 -10.36 5.20
CA VAL A 80 -3.49 -9.68 4.37
C VAL A 80 -2.27 -9.29 5.19
N LEU A 81 -2.48 -8.68 6.36
CA LEU A 81 -1.41 -8.26 7.28
C LEU A 81 -0.66 -9.42 7.92
N SER A 82 -1.21 -10.64 7.90
CA SER A 82 -0.52 -11.85 8.36
C SER A 82 0.44 -12.48 7.32
N LEU A 83 0.34 -12.06 6.06
CA LEU A 83 1.23 -12.55 4.99
C LEU A 83 2.60 -11.86 5.08
N THR A 84 3.44 -11.91 4.04
CA THR A 84 4.70 -11.14 3.98
C THR A 84 4.77 -10.25 2.73
N GLU A 85 3.61 -9.84 2.21
CA GLU A 85 3.49 -9.06 0.99
C GLU A 85 3.70 -7.56 1.26
N ASN A 86 4.13 -6.81 0.25
CA ASN A 86 4.36 -5.38 0.38
C ASN A 86 3.11 -4.57 0.01
N VAL A 87 2.27 -4.25 0.99
CA VAL A 87 1.08 -3.42 0.81
C VAL A 87 1.00 -2.33 1.87
N ASN A 88 0.48 -1.16 1.49
CA ASN A 88 0.20 -0.04 2.37
C ASN A 88 -1.30 0.06 2.64
N ILE A 89 -1.73 0.14 3.90
CA ILE A 89 -3.15 0.34 4.25
C ILE A 89 -3.37 1.70 4.90
N LEU A 90 -4.18 2.54 4.26
CA LEU A 90 -4.61 3.84 4.80
C LEU A 90 -6.06 3.76 5.27
N VAL A 91 -6.25 3.78 6.58
CA VAL A 91 -7.58 3.84 7.20
C VAL A 91 -7.94 5.27 7.55
N LEU A 92 -8.94 5.82 6.86
CA LEU A 92 -9.52 7.12 7.14
C LEU A 92 -10.57 6.97 8.26
N ASP A 93 -10.13 7.12 9.50
CA ASP A 93 -10.99 6.94 10.66
C ASP A 93 -11.85 8.19 10.92
N THR A 94 -13.13 8.08 10.56
CA THR A 94 -14.13 9.13 10.80
C THR A 94 -14.93 8.90 12.09
N GLN A 95 -14.58 7.85 12.86
CA GLN A 95 -15.19 7.45 14.14
C GLN A 95 -16.70 7.15 14.07
N CYS A 96 -17.27 7.09 12.86
CA CYS A 96 -18.65 6.77 12.57
C CYS A 96 -18.77 6.36 11.11
N TYR A 97 -19.82 5.60 10.75
CA TYR A 97 -20.16 5.39 9.36
C TYR A 97 -20.75 6.69 8.77
N SER A 98 -19.85 7.55 8.31
CA SER A 98 -20.20 8.88 7.81
C SER A 98 -21.13 8.78 6.59
N ASN A 99 -20.87 7.85 5.67
CA ASN A 99 -21.61 7.71 4.42
C ASN A 99 -23.06 7.22 4.59
N THR A 100 -23.37 6.45 5.65
CA THR A 100 -24.73 5.91 5.91
C THR A 100 -25.51 6.72 6.95
N GLY A 101 -25.08 7.96 7.22
CA GLY A 101 -25.79 8.90 8.08
C GLY A 101 -25.41 8.82 9.55
N GLY A 102 -24.14 8.51 9.88
CA GLY A 102 -23.58 8.62 11.23
C GLY A 102 -23.93 7.44 12.15
N GLN A 103 -23.93 6.22 11.61
CA GLN A 103 -24.15 5.01 12.40
C GLN A 103 -22.90 4.67 13.24
N ALA A 104 -23.12 4.06 14.41
CA ALA A 104 -22.05 3.63 15.30
C ALA A 104 -21.13 2.59 14.61
N SER A 105 -19.81 2.78 14.68
CA SER A 105 -18.81 1.80 14.25
C SER A 105 -18.04 1.22 15.44
N LYS A 106 -17.29 0.13 15.25
CA LYS A 106 -16.39 -0.38 16.31
C LYS A 106 -15.27 0.61 16.67
N ALA A 107 -14.98 1.61 15.82
CA ALA A 107 -14.05 2.70 16.10
C ALA A 107 -14.65 3.83 16.95
N THR A 108 -15.98 3.97 17.03
CA THR A 108 -16.65 5.03 17.80
C THR A 108 -16.16 5.10 19.27
N PRO A 109 -15.84 6.29 19.82
CA PRO A 109 -15.37 6.44 21.20
C PRO A 109 -16.40 6.02 22.24
N LEU A 110 -15.93 5.69 23.44
CA LEU A 110 -16.79 5.45 24.60
C LEU A 110 -17.61 6.72 24.88
N GLY A 111 -18.92 6.57 25.05
CA GLY A 111 -19.82 7.69 25.36
C GLY A 111 -20.26 8.56 24.18
N ALA A 112 -19.76 8.33 22.96
CA ALA A 112 -20.23 9.05 21.78
C ALA A 112 -21.65 8.63 21.39
N VAL A 113 -22.51 9.62 21.13
CA VAL A 113 -23.90 9.43 20.69
C VAL A 113 -23.92 9.35 19.17
N THR A 114 -24.40 8.24 18.63
CA THR A 114 -24.49 7.95 17.19
C THR A 114 -25.81 7.23 16.91
N LYS A 115 -26.24 7.12 15.64
CA LYS A 115 -27.40 6.26 15.32
C LYS A 115 -27.08 4.82 15.72
N PHE A 116 -27.99 4.18 16.46
CA PHE A 116 -27.81 2.89 17.17
C PHE A 116 -26.95 2.92 18.45
N GLY A 117 -26.51 4.11 18.87
CA GLY A 117 -25.80 4.39 20.13
C GLY A 117 -26.44 5.54 20.90
N GLU A 118 -27.77 5.59 20.96
CA GLU A 118 -28.53 6.73 21.53
C GLU A 118 -28.27 6.96 23.02
N HIS A 119 -27.80 5.93 23.74
CA HIS A 119 -27.43 6.01 25.15
C HIS A 119 -25.90 6.11 25.35
N GLY A 120 -25.17 6.51 24.30
CA GLY A 120 -23.72 6.47 24.24
C GLY A 120 -23.17 5.05 24.07
N LYS A 121 -22.08 4.90 23.33
CA LYS A 121 -21.42 3.60 23.17
C LYS A 121 -20.86 3.13 24.52
N ARG A 122 -21.29 1.94 24.95
CA ARG A 122 -20.92 1.32 26.25
C ARG A 122 -19.60 0.53 26.23
N LYS A 123 -19.03 0.26 25.05
CA LYS A 123 -17.78 -0.50 24.88
C LYS A 123 -16.67 0.43 24.39
N ALA A 124 -15.46 0.23 24.90
CA ALA A 124 -14.29 0.94 24.45
C ALA A 124 -14.05 0.73 22.93
N ARG A 125 -13.41 1.71 22.30
CA ARG A 125 -12.97 1.63 20.91
C ARG A 125 -12.06 0.40 20.75
N LYS A 126 -12.30 -0.40 19.69
CA LYS A 126 -11.33 -1.43 19.30
C LYS A 126 -10.07 -0.70 18.83
N ASP A 127 -8.92 -1.03 19.41
CA ASP A 127 -7.65 -0.45 18.98
C ASP A 127 -7.05 -1.33 17.88
N LEU A 128 -7.30 -0.94 16.63
CA LEU A 128 -6.77 -1.63 15.47
C LEU A 128 -5.24 -1.55 15.43
N GLY A 129 -4.68 -0.39 15.79
CA GLY A 129 -3.23 -0.19 15.80
C GLY A 129 -2.54 -1.14 16.78
N VAL A 130 -3.06 -1.25 18.00
CA VAL A 130 -2.54 -2.20 19.00
C VAL A 130 -2.68 -3.65 18.55
N SER A 131 -3.80 -4.00 17.91
CA SER A 131 -3.99 -5.35 17.38
C SER A 131 -2.95 -5.69 16.31
N MET A 132 -2.65 -4.74 15.42
CA MET A 132 -1.69 -4.94 14.33
C MET A 132 -0.24 -4.91 14.79
N MET A 133 0.10 -4.13 15.82
CA MET A 133 1.42 -4.15 16.43
C MET A 133 1.80 -5.51 17.01
N MET A 134 0.82 -6.35 17.40
CA MET A 134 1.08 -7.69 17.95
C MET A 134 1.67 -8.67 16.92
N TYR A 135 1.53 -8.42 15.62
CA TYR A 135 2.19 -9.23 14.59
C TYR A 135 3.71 -9.04 14.57
N GLY A 136 4.23 -7.92 15.07
CA GLY A 136 5.66 -7.65 15.21
C GLY A 136 6.42 -7.33 13.92
N HIS A 137 5.83 -7.58 12.75
CA HIS A 137 6.43 -7.34 11.42
C HIS A 137 5.60 -6.38 10.56
N VAL A 138 4.65 -5.67 11.18
CA VAL A 138 3.78 -4.68 10.53
C VAL A 138 4.17 -3.29 11.03
N TYR A 139 4.47 -2.37 10.13
CA TYR A 139 4.62 -0.97 10.49
C TYR A 139 3.23 -0.38 10.79
N VAL A 140 3.09 0.30 11.92
CA VAL A 140 1.81 0.91 12.32
C VAL A 140 2.06 2.34 12.75
N ALA A 141 1.37 3.28 12.12
CA ALA A 141 1.39 4.69 12.50
C ALA A 141 -0.02 5.27 12.62
N GLN A 142 -0.22 6.12 13.64
CA GLN A 142 -1.41 6.95 13.75
C GLN A 142 -1.03 8.40 13.49
N ILE A 143 -1.76 9.04 12.58
CA ILE A 143 -1.47 10.38 12.09
C ILE A 143 -2.68 11.30 12.28
N SER A 144 -2.42 12.60 12.40
CA SER A 144 -3.46 13.63 12.37
C SER A 144 -2.93 14.85 11.63
N LEU A 145 -3.44 15.08 10.42
CA LEU A 145 -3.07 16.19 9.55
C LEU A 145 -3.19 17.54 10.26
N GLY A 146 -4.28 17.74 11.01
CA GLY A 146 -4.55 18.99 11.74
C GLY A 146 -3.70 19.18 12.99
N ALA A 147 -3.10 18.11 13.54
CA ALA A 147 -2.26 18.20 14.73
C ALA A 147 -0.78 18.40 14.37
N GLN A 148 -0.27 17.66 13.38
CA GLN A 148 1.13 17.76 12.97
C GLN A 148 1.34 17.24 11.54
N LEU A 149 1.42 18.17 10.58
CA LEU A 149 1.61 17.85 9.17
C LEU A 149 2.95 17.14 8.91
N ASN A 150 4.03 17.60 9.56
CA ASN A 150 5.37 17.02 9.37
C ASN A 150 5.44 15.56 9.82
N GLN A 151 4.74 15.21 10.89
CA GLN A 151 4.66 13.83 11.37
C GLN A 151 3.82 12.97 10.44
N THR A 152 2.74 13.54 9.88
CA THR A 152 1.92 12.85 8.88
C THR A 152 2.73 12.48 7.64
N VAL A 153 3.47 13.44 7.07
CA VAL A 153 4.33 13.19 5.90
C VAL A 153 5.40 12.16 6.21
N LYS A 154 6.06 12.30 7.37
CA LYS A 154 7.10 11.37 7.80
C LYS A 154 6.57 9.94 7.96
N ALA A 155 5.41 9.77 8.59
CA ALA A 155 4.79 8.45 8.78
C ALA A 155 4.41 7.80 7.44
N ILE A 156 3.92 8.59 6.47
CA ILE A 156 3.61 8.08 5.12
C ILE A 156 4.90 7.66 4.38
N GLN A 157 5.98 8.43 4.51
CA GLN A 157 7.28 8.09 3.92
C GLN A 157 7.91 6.85 4.57
N GLU A 158 7.87 6.75 5.90
CA GLU A 158 8.37 5.59 6.63
C GLU A 158 7.55 4.34 6.34
N ALA A 159 6.22 4.48 6.25
CA ALA A 159 5.36 3.44 5.73
C ALA A 159 5.85 3.06 4.34
N GLU A 160 5.90 3.96 3.35
CA GLU A 160 6.31 3.61 1.98
C GLU A 160 7.74 3.08 1.81
N ALA A 161 8.64 3.27 2.78
CA ALA A 161 10.01 2.72 2.77
C ALA A 161 10.23 1.40 3.55
N TYR A 162 9.38 1.03 4.53
CA TYR A 162 9.51 -0.20 5.33
C TYR A 162 9.35 -1.54 4.56
N PRO A 163 10.39 -2.38 4.37
CA PRO A 163 10.25 -3.63 3.63
C PRO A 163 9.33 -4.66 4.33
N GLY A 164 8.05 -4.71 3.95
CA GLY A 164 7.02 -5.57 4.53
C GLY A 164 5.61 -4.96 4.50
N HIS A 165 4.73 -5.38 5.43
CA HIS A 165 3.37 -4.86 5.61
C HIS A 165 3.33 -3.56 6.39
N ARG A 166 2.45 -2.63 5.98
CA ARG A 166 2.52 -1.22 6.39
C ARG A 166 1.15 -0.57 6.46
#